data_AF-A0A8B6BQM1-F1
#
_entry.id   AF-A0A8B6BQM1-F1
#
_cell.length_a   1.000
_cell.length_b   1.000
_cell.length_c   1.000
_cell.angle_alpha   90.00
_cell.angle_beta   90.00
_cell.angle_gamma   90.00
#
_symmetry.space_group_name_H-M   'P 1'
#
loop_
_entity.id
_entity.type
_entity.pdbx_description
1 polymer ?
#
loop_
_entity_poly.entity_id
_entity_poly.type
_entity_poly.pdbx_seq_one_letter_code
_entity_poly.pdbx_strand_id
1 'polypeptide(L)'
;MASSLRKAQSLLSCQLCDNPNVIKWKCQDCVMLMCDNCKERVHPKFKSSETHTVISIRDVRTEKDDMSAQSGELQKFKPVISSVLKTFTTDFPLIGKIQYSGNDTIYCNYNSAECGCKFFIMRLLNESVKILQSVDISYTDFALDTNDDIYFGEYGDSKLQVMSTDGVTKTIFSTSPMIILGIHINKNKEIFLGLREQGPLFPVTDLCTRQIVVFQPKPIKEYAIEFDQNGKKMFSYVWRITTDSDNNIYAIDILESNCNGRIVA
;
A
#
# COMPACT_ATOMS: atom_id res chain seq x y z
N MET A 1 40.89 -16.45 -1.60
CA MET A 1 40.92 -15.30 -2.54
C MET A 1 39.70 -15.38 -3.44
N ALA A 2 39.04 -14.24 -3.62
CA ALA A 2 37.68 -14.10 -4.14
C ALA A 2 37.57 -14.17 -5.67
N SER A 3 36.42 -14.63 -6.17
CA SER A 3 35.59 -13.87 -7.14
C SER A 3 34.20 -14.53 -7.21
N SER A 4 33.22 -13.93 -6.52
CA SER A 4 32.15 -13.09 -7.07
C SER A 4 31.02 -13.90 -7.75
N LEU A 5 30.07 -14.34 -6.93
CA LEU A 5 28.70 -14.63 -7.33
C LEU A 5 28.04 -13.36 -7.89
N ARG A 6 27.84 -13.31 -9.20
CA ARG A 6 26.94 -12.35 -9.85
C ARG A 6 25.51 -12.71 -9.43
N LYS A 7 24.89 -11.87 -8.60
CA LYS A 7 23.43 -11.91 -8.39
C LYS A 7 22.76 -11.47 -9.68
N ALA A 8 21.87 -12.32 -10.18
CA ALA A 8 21.02 -12.05 -11.33
C ALA A 8 20.11 -10.84 -11.04
N GLN A 9 20.45 -9.68 -11.60
CA GLN A 9 19.45 -8.70 -12.03
C GLN A 9 18.79 -9.31 -13.26
N SER A 10 17.49 -9.62 -13.21
CA SER A 10 16.73 -9.84 -14.43
C SER A 10 16.63 -8.49 -15.15
N LEU A 11 17.63 -8.20 -15.98
CA LEU A 11 17.66 -7.05 -16.87
C LEU A 11 16.44 -7.17 -17.80
N LEU A 12 15.45 -6.29 -17.62
CA LEU A 12 14.42 -6.08 -18.63
C LEU A 12 15.14 -5.73 -19.93
N SER A 13 15.01 -6.56 -20.96
CA SER A 13 15.62 -6.34 -22.28
C SER A 13 14.63 -5.67 -23.23
N CYS A 14 15.17 -5.01 -24.26
CA CYS A 14 14.33 -4.38 -25.27
C CYS A 14 13.59 -5.45 -26.06
N GLN A 15 12.26 -5.34 -26.11
CA GLN A 15 11.43 -6.32 -26.81
C GLN A 15 11.45 -6.14 -28.33
N LEU A 16 12.12 -5.08 -28.81
CA LEU A 16 12.25 -4.73 -30.22
C LEU A 16 13.67 -4.89 -30.76
N CYS A 17 14.66 -5.17 -29.90
CA CYS A 17 16.05 -5.44 -30.32
C CYS A 17 16.85 -6.14 -29.22
N ASP A 18 17.88 -6.90 -29.60
CA ASP A 18 18.79 -7.56 -28.64
C ASP A 18 19.83 -6.62 -28.00
N ASN A 19 19.60 -5.30 -28.04
CA ASN A 19 20.54 -4.33 -27.50
C ASN A 19 20.49 -4.37 -25.96
N PRO A 20 21.65 -4.50 -25.27
CA PRO A 20 21.73 -4.49 -23.80
C PRO A 20 21.42 -3.13 -23.15
N ASN A 21 21.07 -2.11 -23.95
CA ASN A 21 20.71 -0.79 -23.45
C ASN A 21 19.54 -0.84 -22.45
N VAL A 22 19.64 0.04 -21.44
CA VAL A 22 18.62 0.24 -20.41
C VAL A 22 17.27 0.58 -21.04
N ILE A 23 16.24 -0.14 -20.64
CA ILE A 23 14.85 0.15 -21.01
C ILE A 23 14.42 1.41 -20.29
N LYS A 24 14.06 2.43 -21.08
CA LYS A 24 13.61 3.73 -20.58
C LYS A 24 12.20 4.08 -21.02
N TRP A 25 11.58 3.26 -21.85
CA TRP A 25 10.30 3.60 -22.48
C TRP A 25 9.34 2.42 -22.51
N LYS A 26 8.07 2.74 -22.34
CA LYS A 26 6.96 1.80 -22.52
C LYS A 26 5.93 2.44 -23.45
N CYS A 27 5.52 1.73 -24.49
CA CYS A 27 4.32 2.11 -25.23
C CYS A 27 3.10 1.65 -24.43
N GLN A 28 2.15 2.55 -24.16
CA GLN A 28 0.94 2.20 -23.43
C GLN A 28 -0.01 1.34 -24.27
N ASP A 29 -0.07 1.59 -25.58
CA ASP A 29 -0.99 0.91 -26.49
C ASP A 29 -0.51 -0.51 -26.84
N CYS A 30 0.79 -0.67 -27.08
CA CYS A 30 1.39 -1.96 -27.41
C CYS A 30 1.90 -2.72 -26.18
N VAL A 31 1.96 -2.07 -25.02
CA VAL A 31 2.54 -2.60 -23.77
C VAL A 31 4.02 -3.03 -23.90
N MET A 32 4.70 -2.64 -24.98
CA MET A 32 6.08 -3.02 -25.26
C MET A 32 7.10 -2.15 -24.53
N LEU A 33 8.13 -2.80 -23.99
CA LEU A 33 9.30 -2.18 -23.37
C LEU A 33 10.40 -1.93 -24.41
N MET A 34 10.92 -0.71 -24.47
CA MET A 34 11.87 -0.31 -25.50
C MET A 34 12.98 0.63 -25.00
N CYS A 35 14.13 0.52 -25.66
CA CYS A 35 15.26 1.44 -25.46
C CYS A 35 15.07 2.74 -26.27
N ASP A 36 15.90 3.75 -26.00
CA ASP A 36 15.90 5.05 -26.70
C ASP A 36 15.85 4.88 -28.23
N ASN A 37 16.69 3.99 -28.76
CA ASN A 37 16.82 3.77 -30.19
C ASN A 37 15.55 3.15 -30.80
N CYS A 38 14.91 2.22 -30.09
CA CYS A 38 13.70 1.56 -30.57
C CYS A 38 12.48 2.48 -30.47
N LYS A 39 12.41 3.37 -29.47
CA LYS A 39 11.40 4.43 -29.40
C LYS A 39 11.43 5.33 -30.64
N GLU A 40 12.62 5.77 -31.04
CA GLU A 40 12.74 6.78 -32.11
C GLU A 40 12.75 6.19 -33.52
N ARG A 41 13.31 4.98 -33.70
CA ARG A 41 13.59 4.46 -35.05
C ARG A 41 12.74 3.27 -35.47
N VAL A 42 12.35 2.42 -34.52
CA VAL A 42 11.71 1.14 -34.81
C VAL A 42 10.21 1.23 -34.58
N HIS A 43 9.80 1.72 -33.41
CA HIS A 43 8.41 1.84 -33.03
C HIS A 43 7.58 2.75 -33.97
N PRO A 44 8.06 3.92 -34.45
CA PRO A 44 7.29 4.76 -35.35
C PRO A 44 7.16 4.19 -36.77
N LYS A 45 8.06 3.28 -37.15
CA LYS A 45 8.09 2.68 -38.50
C LYS A 45 7.25 1.42 -38.61
N PHE A 46 6.87 0.81 -37.49
CA PHE A 46 6.31 -0.54 -37.51
C PHE A 46 4.82 -0.62 -37.81
N LYS A 47 4.01 0.44 -37.66
CA LYS A 47 2.59 0.40 -38.09
C LYS A 47 2.05 1.75 -38.54
N SER A 48 1.33 1.68 -39.65
CA SER A 48 0.48 2.71 -40.22
C SER A 48 -0.59 3.21 -39.24
N SER A 49 -0.72 4.54 -39.17
CA SER A 49 -1.93 5.33 -38.89
C SER A 49 -2.44 5.64 -37.47
N GLU A 50 -1.78 5.28 -36.36
CA GLU A 50 -2.19 5.80 -35.03
C GLU A 50 -1.01 6.29 -34.19
N THR A 51 -1.15 7.47 -33.57
CA THR A 51 -0.15 8.05 -32.67
C THR A 51 -0.16 7.30 -31.35
N HIS A 52 0.68 6.27 -31.23
CA HIS A 52 0.88 5.56 -29.98
C HIS A 52 1.43 6.49 -28.88
N THR A 53 0.94 6.33 -27.66
CA THR A 53 1.42 7.03 -26.47
C THR A 53 2.62 6.27 -25.88
N VAL A 54 3.80 6.87 -26.00
CA VAL A 54 5.04 6.34 -25.43
C VAL A 54 5.42 7.17 -24.21
N ILE A 55 5.45 6.51 -23.05
CA ILE A 55 5.83 7.13 -21.78
C ILE A 55 7.26 6.76 -21.41
N SER A 56 8.00 7.70 -20.80
CA SER A 56 9.26 7.36 -20.14
C SER A 56 8.94 6.48 -18.94
N ILE A 57 9.52 5.30 -18.89
CA ILE A 57 9.75 4.62 -17.62
C ILE A 57 10.81 5.49 -16.96
N ARG A 58 10.40 6.41 -16.08
CA ARG A 58 11.36 7.13 -15.24
C ARG A 58 12.22 6.04 -14.63
N ASP A 59 13.55 6.20 -14.77
CA ASP A 59 14.48 5.45 -13.93
C ASP A 59 13.87 5.50 -12.54
N VAL A 60 13.50 4.34 -11.99
CA VAL A 60 13.46 4.21 -10.54
C VAL A 60 14.87 4.61 -10.18
N ARG A 61 15.06 5.87 -9.81
CA ARG A 61 16.34 6.36 -9.34
C ARG A 61 16.70 5.34 -8.29
N THR A 62 17.77 4.60 -8.56
CA THR A 62 18.42 3.87 -7.50
C THR A 62 18.95 4.99 -6.63
N GLU A 63 18.14 5.39 -5.65
CA GLU A 63 18.47 6.30 -4.57
C GLU A 63 19.61 5.68 -3.78
N LYS A 64 20.78 5.52 -4.37
CA LYS A 64 21.92 4.93 -3.68
C LYS A 64 22.41 5.83 -2.54
N ASP A 65 22.02 7.10 -2.56
CA ASP A 65 22.44 8.08 -1.56
C ASP A 65 21.38 8.33 -0.47
N ASP A 66 20.11 7.92 -0.66
CA ASP A 66 19.06 7.91 0.39
C ASP A 66 18.76 6.49 0.93
N MET A 67 19.08 5.44 0.15
CA MET A 67 18.95 4.06 0.59
C MET A 67 19.99 3.63 1.62
N SER A 68 21.04 4.39 1.93
CA SER A 68 21.93 4.01 3.05
C SER A 68 21.22 4.12 4.40
N ALA A 69 20.33 5.11 4.56
CA ALA A 69 19.50 5.25 5.76
C ALA A 69 18.33 4.25 5.77
N GLN A 70 17.60 4.12 4.65
CA GLN A 70 16.48 3.17 4.55
C GLN A 70 16.92 1.70 4.48
N SER A 71 18.10 1.37 3.96
CA SER A 71 18.62 -0.01 3.98
C SER A 71 19.05 -0.45 5.37
N GLY A 72 19.45 0.49 6.25
CA GLY A 72 19.67 0.23 7.67
C GLY A 72 18.36 -0.13 8.38
N GLU A 73 17.28 0.59 8.10
CA GLU A 73 15.95 0.27 8.63
C GLU A 73 15.38 -1.03 8.04
N LEU A 74 15.41 -1.23 6.72
CA LEU A 74 14.96 -2.48 6.09
C LEU A 74 15.76 -3.71 6.55
N GLN A 75 17.06 -3.56 6.83
CA GLN A 75 17.85 -4.64 7.42
C GLN A 75 17.46 -4.93 8.87
N LYS A 76 17.05 -3.92 9.65
CA LYS A 76 16.43 -4.11 10.98
C LYS A 76 15.05 -4.77 10.89
N PHE A 77 14.26 -4.47 9.86
CA PHE A 77 12.89 -5.00 9.74
C PHE A 77 12.80 -6.45 9.28
N LYS A 78 13.75 -6.97 8.50
CA LYS A 78 13.73 -8.36 8.02
C LYS A 78 13.68 -9.40 9.15
N PRO A 79 14.56 -9.33 10.18
CA PRO A 79 14.47 -10.19 11.36
C PRO A 79 13.13 -10.05 12.08
N VAL A 80 12.62 -8.82 12.22
CA VAL A 80 11.36 -8.52 12.91
C VAL A 80 10.19 -9.21 12.23
N ILE A 81 10.04 -9.05 10.91
CA ILE A 81 8.94 -9.69 10.16
C ILE A 81 9.04 -11.21 10.31
N SER A 82 10.23 -11.79 10.16
CA SER A 82 10.40 -13.24 10.32
C SER A 82 9.99 -13.71 11.72
N SER A 83 10.31 -12.95 12.76
CA SER A 83 9.98 -13.31 14.15
C SER A 83 8.49 -13.15 14.44
N VAL A 84 7.85 -12.10 13.92
CA VAL A 84 6.38 -11.94 13.99
C VAL A 84 5.69 -13.11 13.30
N LEU A 85 6.09 -13.46 12.08
CA LEU A 85 5.49 -14.57 11.33
C LEU A 85 5.64 -15.91 12.07
N LYS A 86 6.78 -16.15 12.74
CA LYS A 86 7.00 -17.36 13.55
C LYS A 86 6.16 -17.42 14.83
N THR A 87 5.70 -16.28 15.35
CA THR A 87 4.83 -16.24 16.54
C THR A 87 3.46 -16.85 16.26
N PHE A 88 2.96 -16.74 15.04
CA PHE A 88 1.65 -17.24 14.64
C PHE A 88 1.80 -18.60 13.94
N THR A 89 1.83 -19.68 14.72
CA THR A 89 2.11 -21.05 14.25
C THR A 89 0.90 -21.79 13.67
N THR A 90 -0.11 -21.08 13.17
CA THR A 90 -1.31 -21.72 12.59
C THR A 90 -1.12 -21.97 11.10
N ASP A 91 -1.92 -22.87 10.53
CA ASP A 91 -1.82 -23.24 9.11
C ASP A 91 -2.32 -22.12 8.17
N PHE A 92 -3.09 -21.14 8.68
CA PHE A 92 -3.66 -20.03 7.89
C PHE A 92 -3.81 -18.68 8.65
N PRO A 93 -2.75 -18.10 9.24
CA PRO A 93 -2.82 -16.77 9.84
C PRO A 93 -2.83 -15.70 8.74
N LEU A 94 -3.95 -15.00 8.55
CA LEU A 94 -3.98 -13.81 7.70
C LEU A 94 -3.50 -12.61 8.52
N ILE A 95 -2.19 -12.41 8.53
CA ILE A 95 -1.59 -11.18 9.02
C ILE A 95 -1.85 -10.08 7.98
N GLY A 96 -2.70 -9.11 8.32
CA GLY A 96 -3.15 -8.11 7.34
C GLY A 96 -2.20 -6.91 7.18
N LYS A 97 -1.53 -6.50 8.27
CA LYS A 97 -0.75 -5.27 8.40
C LYS A 97 0.04 -5.32 9.71
N ILE A 98 1.28 -4.89 9.60
CA ILE A 98 2.23 -4.74 10.70
C ILE A 98 2.67 -3.28 10.68
N GLN A 99 2.57 -2.60 11.81
CA GLN A 99 3.14 -1.26 12.00
C GLN A 99 4.07 -1.26 13.21
N TYR A 100 5.18 -0.55 13.06
CA TYR A 100 6.20 -0.43 14.09
C TYR A 100 6.15 0.98 14.69
N SER A 101 6.11 1.03 16.00
CA SER A 101 6.33 2.26 16.77
C SER A 101 7.79 2.34 17.16
N GLY A 102 8.35 3.56 17.17
CA GLY A 102 9.75 3.84 17.47
C GLY A 102 10.27 3.30 18.82
N ASN A 103 9.39 2.82 19.69
CA ASN A 103 9.69 2.31 21.04
C ASN A 103 9.82 0.77 21.10
N ASP A 104 10.31 0.12 20.04
CA ASP A 104 10.37 -1.36 19.91
C ASP A 104 9.00 -2.04 19.99
N THR A 105 7.91 -1.29 19.84
CA THR A 105 6.54 -1.82 19.91
C THR A 105 6.04 -2.12 18.50
N ILE A 106 5.48 -3.31 18.31
CA ILE A 106 4.93 -3.78 17.05
C ILE A 106 3.43 -3.97 17.23
N TYR A 107 2.68 -3.42 16.32
CA TYR A 107 1.24 -3.54 16.22
C TYR A 107 0.93 -4.42 15.03
N CYS A 108 0.24 -5.53 15.26
CA CYS A 108 -0.05 -6.51 14.24
C CYS A 108 -1.52 -6.86 14.26
N ASN A 109 -2.12 -6.78 13.09
CA ASN A 109 -3.48 -7.20 12.88
C ASN A 109 -3.46 -8.66 12.37
N TYR A 110 -4.29 -9.48 12.99
CA TYR A 110 -4.42 -10.91 12.72
C TYR A 110 -5.88 -11.22 12.43
N ASN A 111 -6.12 -11.92 11.32
CA ASN A 111 -7.44 -12.46 11.00
C ASN A 111 -7.30 -13.97 10.82
N SER A 112 -8.15 -14.73 11.49
CA SER A 112 -8.33 -16.15 11.16
C SER A 112 -9.80 -16.51 11.17
N ALA A 113 -10.16 -17.47 10.31
CA ALA A 113 -11.51 -18.04 10.28
C ALA A 113 -11.91 -18.68 11.62
N GLU A 114 -10.92 -19.15 12.40
CA GLU A 114 -11.14 -19.86 13.66
C GLU A 114 -11.20 -18.94 14.89
N CYS A 115 -10.47 -17.82 14.89
CA CYS A 115 -10.26 -16.98 16.08
C CYS A 115 -10.81 -15.56 15.92
N GLY A 116 -11.38 -15.23 14.75
CA GLY A 116 -11.84 -13.90 14.41
C GLY A 116 -10.70 -12.91 14.16
N CYS A 117 -11.06 -11.62 14.15
CA CYS A 117 -10.10 -10.52 14.04
C CYS A 117 -9.51 -10.21 15.43
N LYS A 118 -8.19 -10.30 15.54
CA LYS A 118 -7.44 -9.93 16.74
C LYS A 118 -6.40 -8.88 16.39
N PHE A 119 -6.09 -8.06 17.38
CA PHE A 119 -5.04 -7.06 17.31
C PHE A 119 -4.01 -7.37 18.40
N PHE A 120 -2.75 -7.49 18.01
CA PHE A 120 -1.64 -7.81 18.90
C PHE A 120 -0.74 -6.61 19.07
N ILE A 121 -0.49 -6.24 20.32
CA ILE A 121 0.57 -5.33 20.71
C ILE A 121 1.72 -6.19 21.20
N MET A 122 2.87 -6.04 20.56
CA MET A 122 4.04 -6.88 20.79
C MET A 122 5.27 -6.01 21.04
N ARG A 123 6.28 -6.58 21.68
CA ARG A 123 7.58 -5.94 21.86
C ARG A 123 8.65 -6.71 21.13
N LEU A 124 9.46 -6.01 20.36
CA LEU A 124 10.69 -6.51 19.80
C LEU A 124 11.73 -6.65 20.92
N LEU A 125 12.30 -7.83 21.04
CA LEU A 125 13.34 -8.17 22.01
C LEU A 125 14.52 -8.76 21.25
N ASN A 126 15.47 -7.91 20.86
CA ASN A 126 16.59 -8.24 19.98
C ASN A 126 16.10 -8.89 18.67
N GLU A 127 16.15 -10.22 18.58
CA GLU A 127 15.73 -11.01 17.41
C GLU A 127 14.41 -11.77 17.62
N SER A 128 13.73 -11.55 18.74
CA SER A 128 12.49 -12.24 19.11
C SER A 128 11.35 -11.25 19.36
N VAL A 129 10.11 -11.74 19.34
CA VAL A 129 8.93 -10.92 19.59
C VAL A 129 8.18 -11.52 20.78
N LYS A 130 7.76 -10.66 21.71
CA LYS A 130 6.90 -11.03 22.84
C LYS A 130 5.55 -10.35 22.69
N ILE A 131 4.46 -11.12 22.70
CA ILE A 131 3.11 -10.57 22.79
C ILE A 131 2.94 -9.93 24.17
N LEU A 132 2.62 -8.63 24.19
CA LEU A 132 2.31 -7.88 25.41
C LEU A 132 0.81 -7.91 25.70
N GLN A 133 -0.01 -7.73 24.65
CA GLN A 133 -1.45 -7.64 24.75
C GLN A 133 -2.12 -8.17 23.48
N SER A 134 -3.30 -8.77 23.64
CA SER A 134 -4.22 -9.06 22.56
C SER A 134 -5.53 -8.33 22.81
N VAL A 135 -6.06 -7.67 21.79
CA VAL A 135 -7.35 -6.96 21.85
C VAL A 135 -8.27 -7.57 20.79
N ASP A 136 -9.47 -7.96 21.22
CA ASP A 136 -10.51 -8.44 20.32
C ASP A 136 -11.26 -7.23 19.75
N ILE A 137 -10.98 -6.92 18.48
CA ILE A 137 -11.58 -5.80 17.76
C ILE A 137 -11.96 -6.28 16.37
N SER A 138 -13.20 -5.99 15.99
CA SER A 138 -13.68 -6.18 14.63
C SER A 138 -13.28 -4.96 13.79
N TYR A 139 -12.29 -5.10 12.92
CA TYR A 139 -11.80 -3.98 12.10
C TYR A 139 -11.49 -4.40 10.67
N THR A 140 -11.41 -3.41 9.77
CA THR A 140 -11.03 -3.60 8.36
C THR A 140 -9.56 -3.31 8.11
N ASP A 141 -9.07 -2.20 8.64
CA ASP A 141 -7.66 -1.80 8.66
C ASP A 141 -7.39 -0.93 9.89
N PHE A 142 -6.11 -0.68 10.19
CA PHE A 142 -5.69 0.21 11.27
C PHE A 142 -4.49 1.07 10.88
N ALA A 143 -4.29 2.18 11.57
CA ALA A 143 -3.07 3.00 11.50
C ALA A 143 -2.73 3.56 12.88
N LEU A 144 -1.45 3.80 13.12
CA LEU A 144 -0.95 4.46 14.31
C LEU A 144 -0.68 5.94 14.04
N ASP A 145 -0.95 6.78 15.03
CA ASP A 145 -0.39 8.13 15.05
C ASP A 145 0.96 8.18 15.81
N THR A 146 1.52 9.37 15.95
CA THR A 146 2.81 9.59 16.63
C THR A 146 2.78 9.33 18.14
N ASN A 147 1.60 9.20 18.74
CA ASN A 147 1.40 8.91 20.16
C ASN A 147 1.08 7.43 20.41
N ASP A 148 1.16 6.59 19.37
CA ASP A 148 0.73 5.19 19.40
C ASP A 148 -0.78 5.00 19.63
N ASP A 149 -1.61 6.04 19.39
CA ASP A 149 -3.05 5.87 19.34
C ASP A 149 -3.43 5.07 18.09
N ILE A 150 -4.33 4.09 18.25
CA ILE A 150 -4.71 3.16 17.20
C ILE A 150 -5.99 3.65 16.54
N TYR A 151 -5.89 4.06 15.29
CA TYR A 151 -7.02 4.42 14.44
C TYR A 151 -7.45 3.19 13.68
N PHE A 152 -8.73 2.84 13.71
CA PHE A 152 -9.23 1.66 13.01
C PHE A 152 -10.65 1.89 12.48
N GLY A 153 -10.93 1.24 11.36
CA GLY A 153 -12.27 1.19 10.78
C GLY A 153 -12.99 -0.03 11.32
N GLU A 154 -14.17 0.15 11.89
CA GLU A 154 -14.93 -0.98 12.43
C GLU A 154 -15.53 -1.83 11.30
N TYR A 155 -15.38 -3.15 11.37
CA TYR A 155 -15.91 -4.01 10.32
C TYR A 155 -17.44 -4.02 10.36
N GLY A 156 -18.06 -3.60 9.25
CA GLY A 156 -19.52 -3.56 9.10
C GLY A 156 -20.16 -2.30 9.67
N ASP A 157 -19.41 -1.42 10.34
CA ASP A 157 -19.87 -0.12 10.81
C ASP A 157 -19.08 0.98 10.11
N SER A 158 -19.78 1.98 9.56
CA SER A 158 -19.17 3.03 8.73
C SER A 158 -18.53 4.11 9.62
N LYS A 159 -17.63 3.69 10.51
CA LYS A 159 -17.03 4.52 11.56
C LYS A 159 -15.53 4.35 11.62
N LEU A 160 -14.85 5.49 11.67
CA LEU A 160 -13.47 5.58 12.10
C LEU A 160 -13.44 5.79 13.61
N GLN A 161 -12.77 4.88 14.30
CA GLN A 161 -12.53 4.94 15.73
C GLN A 161 -11.06 5.18 16.02
N VAL A 162 -10.78 5.74 17.18
CA VAL A 162 -9.44 5.80 17.76
C VAL A 162 -9.48 5.20 19.16
N MET A 163 -8.49 4.37 19.46
CA MET A 163 -8.26 3.80 20.78
C MET A 163 -6.92 4.30 21.30
N SER A 164 -6.96 4.99 22.44
CA SER A 164 -5.75 5.46 23.11
C SER A 164 -5.01 4.32 23.79
N THR A 165 -3.76 4.56 24.17
CA THR A 165 -2.90 3.56 24.83
C THR A 165 -3.43 3.04 26.16
N ASP A 166 -4.36 3.77 26.79
CA ASP A 166 -5.09 3.36 28.01
C ASP A 166 -6.29 2.43 27.71
N GLY A 167 -6.55 2.12 26.43
CA GLY A 167 -7.64 1.27 25.97
C GLY A 167 -8.98 1.99 25.81
N VAL A 168 -9.05 3.31 26.01
CA VAL A 168 -10.27 4.07 25.80
C VAL A 168 -10.51 4.29 24.31
N THR A 169 -11.68 3.85 23.83
CA THR A 169 -12.08 3.98 22.41
C THR A 169 -13.12 5.07 22.22
N LYS A 170 -12.99 5.85 21.15
CA LYS A 170 -13.98 6.85 20.73
C LYS A 170 -14.14 6.88 19.21
N THR A 171 -15.36 7.14 18.74
CA THR A 171 -15.63 7.46 17.33
C THR A 171 -15.16 8.88 17.03
N ILE A 172 -14.44 9.07 15.92
CA ILE A 172 -13.94 10.40 15.52
C ILE A 172 -14.46 10.86 14.17
N PHE A 173 -14.92 9.93 13.32
CA PHE A 173 -15.47 10.25 12.01
C PHE A 173 -16.45 9.17 11.56
N SER A 174 -17.53 9.56 10.89
CA SER A 174 -18.50 8.65 10.28
C SER A 174 -18.33 8.72 8.77
N THR A 175 -18.19 7.56 8.14
CA THR A 175 -18.04 7.42 6.68
C THR A 175 -19.33 6.99 6.02
N SER A 176 -20.44 6.84 6.77
CA SER A 176 -21.72 6.34 6.26
C SER A 176 -22.18 7.10 5.01
N PRO A 177 -22.60 6.41 3.93
CA PRO A 177 -22.86 4.96 3.83
C PRO A 177 -21.66 4.12 3.35
N MET A 178 -20.43 4.62 3.48
CA MET A 178 -19.22 3.94 3.00
C MET A 178 -18.51 3.15 4.08
N ILE A 179 -18.00 1.98 3.70
CA ILE A 179 -17.11 1.16 4.51
C ILE A 179 -15.65 1.60 4.33
N ILE A 180 -14.88 1.53 5.43
CA ILE A 180 -13.45 1.79 5.43
C ILE A 180 -12.72 0.51 5.04
N LEU A 181 -11.78 0.60 4.11
CA LEU A 181 -10.99 -0.53 3.60
C LEU A 181 -9.50 -0.40 3.90
N GLY A 182 -8.98 0.83 3.86
CA GLY A 182 -7.59 1.14 4.13
C GLY A 182 -7.47 2.42 4.95
N ILE A 183 -6.52 2.45 5.87
CA ILE A 183 -6.25 3.61 6.72
C ILE A 183 -4.75 3.91 6.70
N HIS A 184 -4.42 5.18 6.52
CA HIS A 184 -3.06 5.68 6.64
C HIS A 184 -3.03 7.01 7.37
N ILE A 185 -1.98 7.25 8.13
CA ILE A 185 -1.75 8.53 8.80
C ILE A 185 -0.36 9.00 8.39
N ASN A 186 -0.27 10.18 7.79
CA ASN A 186 1.01 10.75 7.39
C ASN A 186 1.67 11.54 8.54
N LYS A 187 2.90 12.02 8.29
CA LYS A 187 3.66 12.85 9.23
C LYS A 187 2.97 14.17 9.62
N ASN A 188 2.03 14.66 8.79
CA ASN A 188 1.26 15.87 9.05
C ASN A 188 -0.01 15.60 9.89
N LYS A 189 -0.23 14.35 10.31
CA LYS A 189 -1.44 13.90 11.01
C LYS A 189 -2.71 14.00 10.15
N GLU A 190 -2.56 13.97 8.82
CA GLU A 190 -3.67 13.78 7.89
C GLU A 190 -3.98 12.28 7.83
N ILE A 191 -5.26 11.96 7.92
CA ILE A 191 -5.81 10.60 7.91
C ILE A 191 -6.37 10.34 6.52
N PHE A 192 -5.87 9.31 5.86
CA PHE A 192 -6.31 8.88 4.54
C PHE A 192 -7.16 7.63 4.71
N LEU A 193 -8.38 7.68 4.20
CA LEU A 193 -9.35 6.60 4.29
C LEU A 193 -9.69 6.10 2.89
N GLY A 194 -9.42 4.82 2.64
CA GLY A 194 -9.87 4.12 1.44
C GLY A 194 -11.30 3.69 1.65
N LEU A 195 -12.22 4.27 0.90
CA LEU A 195 -13.66 4.11 1.11
C LEU A 195 -14.33 3.43 -0.08
N ARG A 196 -15.34 2.64 0.23
CA ARG A 196 -16.25 2.02 -0.74
C ARG A 196 -17.67 2.13 -0.23
N GLU A 197 -18.60 2.47 -1.11
CA GLU A 197 -20.03 2.42 -0.80
C GLU A 197 -20.47 1.02 -0.33
N GLN A 198 -21.28 0.96 0.72
CA GLN A 198 -21.79 -0.31 1.24
C GLN A 198 -22.71 -0.97 0.20
N GLY A 199 -22.41 -2.22 -0.15
CA GLY A 199 -23.13 -2.96 -1.19
C GLY A 199 -22.50 -4.33 -1.45
N PRO A 200 -23.12 -5.17 -2.31
CA PRO A 200 -22.62 -6.50 -2.64
C PRO A 200 -21.17 -6.42 -3.09
N LEU A 201 -20.29 -7.29 -2.56
CA LEU A 201 -18.85 -7.27 -2.87
C LEU A 201 -18.60 -7.38 -4.38
N PHE A 202 -19.43 -8.15 -5.08
CA PHE A 202 -19.37 -8.34 -6.53
C PHE A 202 -20.78 -8.53 -7.10
N PRO A 203 -21.02 -8.15 -8.37
CA PRO A 203 -20.12 -7.38 -9.23
C PRO A 203 -20.07 -5.91 -8.79
N VAL A 204 -18.90 -5.26 -8.85
CA VAL A 204 -18.85 -3.82 -8.59
C VAL A 204 -19.28 -3.12 -9.86
N THR A 205 -20.36 -2.35 -9.79
CA THR A 205 -20.83 -1.58 -10.94
C THR A 205 -20.10 -0.24 -11.00
N ASP A 206 -20.03 0.39 -12.16
CA ASP A 206 -19.50 1.76 -12.30
C ASP A 206 -20.28 2.79 -11.45
N LEU A 207 -21.46 2.42 -10.95
CA LEU A 207 -22.28 3.27 -10.09
C LEU A 207 -21.76 3.35 -8.65
N CYS A 208 -21.02 2.36 -8.15
CA CYS A 208 -20.54 2.37 -6.77
C CYS A 208 -19.48 3.46 -6.53
N THR A 209 -19.66 4.23 -5.46
CA THR A 209 -18.71 5.28 -5.04
C THR A 209 -17.48 4.63 -4.41
N ARG A 210 -16.28 5.01 -4.88
CA ARG A 210 -14.99 4.47 -4.44
C ARG A 210 -13.96 5.59 -4.44
N GLN A 211 -13.41 5.89 -3.28
CA GLN A 211 -12.61 7.10 -3.13
C GLN A 211 -11.59 6.99 -2.01
N ILE A 212 -10.61 7.89 -2.05
CA ILE A 212 -9.79 8.21 -0.89
C ILE A 212 -10.35 9.48 -0.28
N VAL A 213 -10.72 9.44 1.00
CA VAL A 213 -11.02 10.65 1.77
C VAL A 213 -9.80 11.02 2.58
N VAL A 214 -9.36 12.27 2.45
CA VAL A 214 -8.31 12.86 3.28
C VAL A 214 -8.97 13.71 4.34
N PHE A 215 -8.77 13.35 5.59
CA PHE A 215 -9.38 13.96 6.75
C PHE A 215 -8.31 14.41 7.75
N GLN A 216 -8.34 15.68 8.14
CA GLN A 216 -7.56 16.17 9.27
C GLN A 216 -8.53 16.65 10.35
N PRO A 217 -8.50 16.14 11.59
CA PRO A 217 -9.49 16.52 12.60
C PRO A 217 -9.28 17.93 13.16
N LYS A 218 -8.05 18.48 13.08
CA LYS A 218 -7.69 19.79 13.66
C LYS A 218 -6.58 20.49 12.85
N PRO A 219 -6.88 21.59 12.12
CA PRO A 219 -8.22 22.07 11.79
C PRO A 219 -8.98 21.04 10.95
N ILE A 220 -10.31 21.07 10.99
CA ILE A 220 -11.13 20.16 10.16
C ILE A 220 -10.87 20.47 8.69
N LYS A 221 -10.30 19.51 7.97
CA LYS A 221 -10.15 19.52 6.52
C LYS A 221 -10.60 18.19 5.98
N GLU A 222 -11.41 18.23 4.92
CA GLU A 222 -11.91 17.04 4.26
C GLU A 222 -11.97 17.28 2.75
N TYR A 223 -11.39 16.36 1.98
CA TYR A 223 -11.60 16.30 0.54
C TYR A 223 -11.51 14.84 0.08
N ALA A 224 -12.14 14.57 -1.06
CA ALA A 224 -12.19 13.25 -1.65
C ALA A 224 -11.45 13.20 -3.00
N ILE A 225 -10.83 12.06 -3.26
CA ILE A 225 -10.19 11.71 -4.52
C ILE A 225 -10.93 10.50 -5.07
N GLU A 226 -11.61 10.66 -6.20
CA GLU A 226 -12.36 9.59 -6.88
C GLU A 226 -12.02 9.50 -8.37
N PHE A 227 -11.80 10.65 -9.02
CA PHE A 227 -11.63 10.76 -10.46
C PHE A 227 -10.25 11.30 -10.83
N ASP A 228 -9.73 10.86 -11.97
CA ASP A 228 -8.53 11.42 -12.57
C ASP A 228 -8.84 12.79 -13.20
N GLN A 229 -7.80 13.44 -13.73
CA GLN A 229 -7.91 14.74 -14.41
C GLN A 229 -8.83 14.75 -15.65
N ASN A 230 -9.21 13.57 -16.17
CA ASN A 230 -10.12 13.42 -17.30
C ASN A 230 -11.55 13.04 -16.85
N GLY A 231 -11.81 12.99 -15.54
CA GLY A 231 -13.10 12.59 -14.98
C GLY A 231 -13.34 11.08 -14.97
N LYS A 232 -12.32 10.25 -15.18
CA LYS A 232 -12.45 8.79 -15.11
C LYS A 232 -12.22 8.28 -13.69
N LYS A 233 -13.04 7.32 -13.24
CA LYS A 233 -12.88 6.69 -11.92
C LYS A 233 -11.48 6.08 -11.77
N MET A 234 -10.81 6.44 -10.68
CA MET A 234 -9.45 5.99 -10.40
C MET A 234 -9.41 4.63 -9.72
N PHE A 235 -10.46 4.25 -8.98
CA PHE A 235 -10.40 3.13 -8.03
C PHE A 235 -11.47 2.07 -8.29
N SER A 236 -11.09 0.82 -8.05
CA SER A 236 -11.98 -0.35 -8.02
C SER A 236 -12.24 -0.81 -6.59
N TYR A 237 -11.19 -0.93 -5.77
CA TYR A 237 -11.23 -1.37 -4.37
C TYR A 237 -9.96 -0.90 -3.64
N VAL A 238 -10.02 0.27 -3.00
CA VAL A 238 -8.87 0.91 -2.31
C VAL A 238 -8.51 0.14 -1.04
N TRP A 239 -7.64 -0.86 -1.15
CA TRP A 239 -7.34 -1.81 -0.06
C TRP A 239 -6.31 -1.27 0.94
N ARG A 240 -5.28 -0.58 0.46
CA ARG A 240 -4.25 0.05 1.30
C ARG A 240 -3.90 1.41 0.75
N ILE A 241 -3.54 2.31 1.64
CA ILE A 241 -3.04 3.64 1.32
C ILE A 241 -1.72 3.82 2.05
N THR A 242 -0.79 4.55 1.45
CA THR A 242 0.40 5.08 2.10
C THR A 242 0.76 6.41 1.45
N THR A 243 1.65 7.16 2.08
CA THR A 243 2.27 8.35 1.48
C THR A 243 3.78 8.23 1.51
N ASP A 244 4.46 8.92 0.61
CA ASP A 244 5.91 9.11 0.69
C ASP A 244 6.28 10.34 1.56
N SER A 245 7.58 10.70 1.57
CA SER A 245 8.10 11.85 2.29
C SER A 245 7.61 13.19 1.77
N ASP A 246 7.16 13.26 0.52
CA ASP A 246 6.65 14.48 -0.12
C ASP A 246 5.12 14.59 -0.02
N ASN A 247 4.48 13.60 0.64
CA ASN A 247 3.03 13.42 0.77
C ASN A 247 2.33 13.06 -0.56
N ASN A 248 3.05 12.50 -1.54
CA ASN A 248 2.38 11.85 -2.66
C ASN A 248 1.63 10.62 -2.14
N ILE A 249 0.42 10.40 -2.66
CA ILE A 249 -0.49 9.36 -2.18
C ILE A 249 -0.32 8.14 -3.06
N TYR A 250 -0.12 6.98 -2.43
CA TYR A 250 -0.05 5.69 -3.11
C TYR A 250 -1.15 4.79 -2.57
N ALA A 251 -1.91 4.19 -3.47
CA ALA A 251 -2.95 3.24 -3.10
C ALA A 251 -2.74 1.88 -3.76
N ILE A 252 -2.95 0.80 -3.01
CA ILE A 252 -3.11 -0.54 -3.55
C ILE A 252 -4.59 -0.72 -3.87
N ASP A 253 -4.90 -0.71 -5.15
CA ASP A 253 -6.25 -0.87 -5.68
C ASP A 253 -6.43 -2.31 -6.19
N ILE A 254 -7.37 -3.06 -5.61
CA ILE A 254 -7.61 -4.46 -5.99
C ILE A 254 -8.61 -4.51 -7.15
N LEU A 255 -8.18 -5.12 -8.24
CA LEU A 255 -9.02 -5.35 -9.42
C LEU A 255 -9.87 -6.62 -9.24
N GLU A 256 -11.15 -6.50 -9.58
CA GLU A 256 -12.19 -7.51 -9.34
C GLU A 256 -11.89 -8.88 -9.95
N SER A 257 -11.19 -8.93 -11.07
CA SER A 257 -11.10 -10.16 -11.85
C SER A 257 -10.04 -11.15 -11.36
N ASN A 258 -9.06 -10.75 -10.53
CA ASN A 258 -7.91 -11.62 -10.22
C ASN A 258 -7.20 -11.36 -8.87
N CYS A 259 -7.77 -10.62 -7.93
CA CYS A 259 -7.05 -10.14 -6.73
C CYS A 259 -5.72 -9.42 -7.07
N ASN A 260 -5.61 -8.90 -8.30
CA ASN A 260 -4.42 -8.20 -8.76
C ASN A 260 -4.48 -6.78 -8.22
N GLY A 261 -3.54 -6.44 -7.34
CA GLY A 261 -3.35 -5.07 -6.87
C GLY A 261 -2.61 -4.24 -7.92
N ARG A 262 -3.00 -2.97 -8.09
CA ARG A 262 -2.19 -1.95 -8.77
C ARG A 262 -1.84 -0.82 -7.82
N ILE A 263 -0.69 -0.20 -8.05
CA ILE A 263 -0.33 1.05 -7.38
C ILE A 263 -0.93 2.21 -8.18
N VAL A 264 -1.75 3.00 -7.54
CA VAL A 264 -2.26 4.28 -8.06
C VAL A 264 -1.49 5.39 -7.35
N ALA A 265 -0.85 6.28 -8.12
CA ALA A 265 -0.03 7.41 -7.65
C ALA A 265 -0.39 8.67 -8.44
#